data_AF-A0A3S0N6U5-F1
#
_entry.id   AF-A0A3S0N6U5-F1
#
_cell.length_a   1.000
_cell.length_b   1.000
_cell.length_c   1.000
_cell.angle_alpha   90.00
_cell.angle_beta   90.00
_cell.angle_gamma   90.00
#
_symmetry.space_group_name_H-M   'P 1'
#
loop_
_entity.id
_entity.type
_entity.pdbx_description
1 polymer ?
#
loop_
_entity_poly.entity_id
_entity_poly.type
_entity_poly.pdbx_seq_one_letter_code
_entity_poly.pdbx_strand_id
1 'polypeptide(L)'
;MPGGGKIANTFRFTNGEQVNYFATLFTDGQLLISEKYNSDKIEERVGSGDSFMAALIHGILKENPDQQILEDATKVAFKSFS
;
A
#
# COMPACT_ATOMS: atom_id res chain seq x y z
N MET A 1 20.71 12.29 5.05
CA MET A 1 20.51 13.07 3.81
C MET A 1 19.50 14.17 4.10
N PRO A 2 19.74 15.43 3.73
CA PRO A 2 18.78 16.51 3.96
C PRO A 2 17.66 16.41 2.91
N GLY A 3 16.41 16.26 3.38
CA GLY A 3 15.21 16.00 2.57
C GLY A 3 14.80 14.52 2.59
N GLY A 4 14.26 14.06 3.72
CA GLY A 4 13.82 12.67 3.90
C GLY A 4 12.66 12.31 2.97
N GLY A 5 12.98 11.84 1.76
CA GLY A 5 11.98 11.36 0.81
C GLY A 5 11.29 10.10 1.34
N LYS A 6 9.97 10.02 1.13
CA LYS A 6 9.18 8.82 1.39
C LYS A 6 9.25 7.91 0.16
N ILE A 7 9.63 6.65 0.36
CA ILE A 7 9.67 5.64 -0.72
C ILE A 7 8.65 4.56 -0.38
N ALA A 8 7.57 4.47 -1.16
CA ALA A 8 6.56 3.44 -1.00
C ALA A 8 6.66 2.40 -2.12
N ASN A 9 6.55 1.12 -1.76
CA ASN A 9 6.50 0.01 -2.70
C ASN A 9 5.26 -0.85 -2.42
N THR A 10 4.63 -1.35 -3.47
CA THR A 10 3.57 -2.34 -3.36
C THR A 10 4.06 -3.67 -3.91
N PHE A 11 3.68 -4.75 -3.26
CA PHE A 11 4.05 -6.10 -3.62
C PHE A 11 2.80 -6.92 -3.84
N ARG A 12 2.75 -7.59 -4.99
CA ARG A 12 1.64 -8.45 -5.38
C ARG A 12 2.19 -9.77 -5.89
N PHE A 13 1.82 -10.86 -5.23
CA PHE A 13 2.19 -12.22 -5.61
C PHE A 13 0.93 -12.98 -6.00
N THR A 14 0.94 -13.59 -7.17
CA THR A 14 -0.22 -14.33 -7.70
C THR A 14 0.12 -15.80 -7.90
N ASN A 15 -0.76 -16.70 -7.48
CA ASN A 15 -0.67 -18.14 -7.75
C ASN A 15 -2.04 -18.65 -8.22
N GLY A 16 -2.21 -18.83 -9.53
CA GLY A 16 -3.55 -19.04 -10.10
C GLY A 16 -4.45 -17.83 -9.86
N GLU A 17 -5.59 -18.05 -9.19
CA GLU A 17 -6.53 -17.00 -8.78
C GLU A 17 -6.21 -16.40 -7.39
N GLN A 18 -5.22 -16.96 -6.68
CA GLN A 18 -4.84 -16.44 -5.38
C GLN A 18 -3.96 -15.20 -5.52
N VAL A 19 -4.21 -14.21 -4.68
CA VAL A 19 -3.43 -12.97 -4.60
C VAL A 19 -2.98 -12.76 -3.17
N ASN A 20 -1.68 -12.49 -3.00
CA ASN A 20 -1.12 -11.93 -1.77
C ASN A 20 -0.66 -10.50 -2.05
N TYR A 21 -1.12 -9.55 -1.24
CA TYR A 21 -0.85 -8.13 -1.43
C TYR A 21 -0.38 -7.48 -0.12
N PHE A 22 0.69 -6.68 -0.19
CA PHE A 22 1.13 -5.82 0.90
C PHE A 22 1.96 -4.66 0.36
N ALA A 23 2.27 -3.69 1.21
CA ALA A 23 3.11 -2.56 0.86
C ALA A 23 4.18 -2.29 1.93
N THR A 24 5.18 -1.50 1.54
CA THR A 24 6.21 -0.99 2.45
C THR A 24 6.38 0.51 2.27
N LEU A 25 6.70 1.21 3.35
CA LEU A 25 7.05 2.63 3.33
C LEU A 25 8.39 2.84 4.02
N PHE A 26 9.38 3.36 3.29
CA PHE A 26 10.62 3.83 3.88
C PHE A 26 10.54 5.34 4.12
N THR A 27 10.70 5.75 5.38
CA THR A 27 10.64 7.15 5.83
C THR A 27 11.50 7.31 7.07
N ASP A 28 12.20 8.44 7.19
CA ASP A 28 12.99 8.79 8.39
C ASP A 28 13.97 7.70 8.85
N GLY A 29 14.55 6.96 7.90
CA GLY A 29 15.47 5.85 8.17
C GLY A 29 14.81 4.57 8.67
N GLN A 30 13.48 4.50 8.68
CA GLN A 30 12.69 3.36 9.11
C GLN A 30 11.97 2.71 7.92
N LEU A 31 11.90 1.38 7.93
CA LEU A 31 11.09 0.61 7.01
C LEU A 31 9.82 0.14 7.73
N LEU A 32 8.68 0.62 7.25
CA LEU A 32 7.36 0.20 7.69
C LEU A 32 6.81 -0.84 6.70
N ILE A 33 6.03 -1.79 7.22
CA ILE A 33 5.40 -2.87 6.45
C ILE A 33 3.92 -2.89 6.82
N SER A 34 3.05 -2.98 5.82
CA SER A 34 1.61 -3.07 6.04
C SER A 34 1.18 -4.46 6.50
N GLU A 35 -0.09 -4.58 6.89
CA GLU A 35 -0.78 -5.86 6.89
C GLU A 35 -0.71 -6.54 5.52
N LYS A 36 -0.71 -7.88 5.54
CA LYS A 36 -0.75 -8.72 4.34
C LYS A 36 -2.18 -9.15 4.09
N TYR A 37 -2.65 -8.88 2.90
CA TYR A 37 -3.98 -9.28 2.44
C TYR A 37 -3.87 -10.49 1.51
N ASN A 38 -4.84 -11.39 1.62
CA ASN A 38 -4.98 -12.56 0.77
C ASN A 38 -6.40 -12.60 0.16
N SER A 39 -6.50 -12.97 -1.11
CA SER A 39 -7.75 -13.26 -1.80
C SER A 39 -7.61 -14.55 -2.59
N ASP A 40 -8.66 -15.37 -2.63
CA ASP A 40 -8.74 -16.58 -3.47
C ASP A 40 -9.31 -16.31 -4.87
N LYS A 41 -9.66 -15.06 -5.18
CA LYS A 41 -10.19 -14.65 -6.49
C LYS A 41 -9.49 -13.41 -7.02
N ILE A 42 -9.27 -13.39 -8.34
CA ILE A 42 -8.85 -12.19 -9.08
C ILE A 42 -10.08 -11.59 -9.77
N GLU A 43 -10.64 -10.50 -9.23
CA GLU A 43 -11.73 -9.79 -9.91
C GLU A 43 -11.20 -8.82 -10.96
N GLU A 44 -10.57 -7.72 -10.55
CA GLU A 44 -10.08 -6.69 -11.48
C GLU A 44 -8.71 -6.13 -11.07
N ARG A 45 -7.79 -5.99 -12.04
CA ARG A 45 -6.34 -5.87 -11.78
C ARG A 45 -5.79 -4.44 -11.85
N VAL A 46 -6.58 -3.50 -12.39
CA VAL A 46 -6.16 -2.15 -12.80
C VAL A 46 -6.51 -1.13 -11.72
N GLY A 47 -5.65 -0.13 -11.49
CA GLY A 47 -5.98 1.02 -10.63
C GLY A 47 -5.70 0.85 -9.12
N SER A 48 -5.25 -0.33 -8.68
CA SER A 48 -4.84 -0.55 -7.28
C SER A 48 -3.63 0.31 -6.87
N GLY A 49 -2.66 0.50 -7.76
CA GLY A 49 -1.52 1.39 -7.53
C GLY A 49 -1.92 2.86 -7.44
N ASP A 50 -2.86 3.30 -8.28
CA ASP A 50 -3.39 4.67 -8.24
C ASP A 50 -4.20 4.91 -6.95
N SER A 51 -5.04 3.94 -6.58
CA SER A 51 -5.82 3.97 -5.34
C SER A 51 -4.91 3.99 -4.11
N PHE A 52 -3.85 3.17 -4.11
CA PHE A 52 -2.81 3.18 -3.09
C PHE A 52 -2.17 4.57 -2.96
N MET A 53 -1.68 5.13 -4.07
CA MET A 53 -1.01 6.44 -4.05
C MET A 53 -1.95 7.58 -3.67
N ALA A 54 -3.20 7.56 -4.12
CA ALA A 54 -4.20 8.56 -3.74
C ALA A 54 -4.43 8.55 -2.21
N ALA A 55 -4.59 7.36 -1.62
CA ALA A 55 -4.74 7.21 -0.17
C ALA A 55 -3.46 7.59 0.59
N LEU A 56 -2.28 7.22 0.07
CA LEU A 56 -0.99 7.57 0.65
C LEU A 56 -0.80 9.10 0.69
N ILE A 57 -0.99 9.79 -0.44
CA ILE A 57 -0.88 11.25 -0.53
C ILE A 57 -1.92 11.92 0.38
N HIS A 58 -3.16 11.44 0.37
CA HIS A 58 -4.20 11.97 1.25
C HIS A 58 -3.82 11.87 2.73
N GLY A 59 -3.30 10.72 3.17
CA GLY A 59 -2.83 10.52 4.53
C GLY A 59 -1.67 11.44 4.92
N ILE A 60 -0.71 11.63 3.99
CA ILE A 60 0.42 12.56 4.18
C ILE A 60 -0.09 14.00 4.33
N LEU A 61 -1.02 14.44 3.49
CA LEU A 61 -1.62 15.78 3.56
C LEU A 61 -2.43 16.01 4.84
N LYS A 62 -2.86 14.94 5.51
CA LYS A 62 -3.57 14.98 6.80
C LYS A 62 -2.64 14.87 8.01
N GLU A 63 -1.33 14.75 7.79
CA GLU A 63 -0.32 14.59 8.85
C GLU A 63 -0.62 13.38 9.76
N ASN A 64 -1.22 12.34 9.20
CA ASN A 64 -1.47 11.10 9.92
C ASN A 64 -0.14 10.37 10.24
N PRO A 65 -0.11 9.48 11.24
CA PRO A 65 1.06 8.64 11.51
C PRO A 65 1.41 7.75 10.30
N ASP A 66 2.70 7.65 9.97
CA ASP A 66 3.17 6.95 8.76
C ASP A 66 2.73 5.48 8.67
N GLN A 67 2.71 4.76 9.80
CA GLN A 67 2.20 3.39 9.82
C GLN A 67 0.70 3.37 9.47
N GLN A 68 -0.09 4.28 10.04
CA GLN A 68 -1.53 4.36 9.74
C GLN A 68 -1.76 4.70 8.27
N ILE A 69 -1.00 5.65 7.71
CA ILE A 69 -1.05 5.99 6.28
C ILE A 69 -0.79 4.74 5.43
N LEU A 70 0.25 3.97 5.76
CA LEU A 70 0.60 2.74 5.04
C LEU A 70 -0.52 1.69 5.12
N GLU A 71 -1.10 1.47 6.30
CA GLU A 71 -2.20 0.52 6.47
C GLU A 71 -3.44 0.93 5.69
N ASP A 72 -3.87 2.18 5.80
CA ASP A 72 -5.06 2.70 5.14
C ASP A 72 -4.89 2.66 3.61
N ALA A 73 -3.73 3.06 3.09
CA ALA A 73 -3.43 3.01 1.67
C ALA A 73 -3.42 1.57 1.13
N THR A 74 -2.84 0.62 1.87
CA THR A 74 -2.81 -0.80 1.50
C THR A 74 -4.23 -1.37 1.48
N LYS A 75 -5.06 -1.05 2.47
CA LYS A 75 -6.45 -1.49 2.55
C LYS A 75 -7.30 -0.94 1.41
N VAL A 76 -7.14 0.33 1.05
CA VAL A 76 -7.82 0.95 -0.09
C VAL A 76 -7.42 0.25 -1.39
N ALA A 77 -6.11 0.05 -1.60
CA ALA A 77 -5.61 -0.65 -2.77
C ALA A 77 -6.11 -2.09 -2.85
N PHE A 78 -6.18 -2.79 -1.72
CA PHE A 78 -6.70 -4.16 -1.66
C PHE A 78 -8.19 -4.22 -2.02
N LYS A 79 -9.00 -3.29 -1.50
CA LYS A 79 -10.43 -3.19 -1.81
C LYS A 79 -10.72 -2.88 -3.27
N SER A 80 -9.81 -2.21 -3.97
CA SER A 80 -9.95 -2.02 -5.41
C SER A 80 -9.80 -3.33 -6.21
N PHE A 81 -9.45 -4.46 -5.57
CA PHE A 81 -9.43 -5.80 -6.17
C PHE A 81 -10.59 -6.72 -5.75
N SER A 82 -11.39 -6.35 -4.73
CA SER A 82 -12.26 -7.27 -3.97
C SER A 82 -13.71 -6.83 -3.85
#